data_AF-A0A9D7N0W5-F1
#
_entry.id   AF-A0A9D7N0W5-F1
#
_cell.length_a   1.000
_cell.length_b   1.000
_cell.length_c   1.000
_cell.angle_alpha   90.00
_cell.angle_beta   90.00
_cell.angle_gamma   90.00
#
_symmetry.space_group_name_H-M   'P 1'
#
loop_
_entity.id
_entity.type
_entity.pdbx_description
1 polymer ?
#
loop_
_entity_poly.entity_id
_entity_poly.type
_entity_poly.pdbx_seq_one_letter_code
_entity_poly.pdbx_strand_id
1 'polypeptide(L)'
;MRIEKVTTEDYAILHLKGEFDAIFFPRFNEEVESLLAEGRSWVVVNLRFVRFINSTALGAIIKAKKAATAAKGDLVISQPSAFCKDVLQKVGLDKIIKVFEDDEVAVAHILKNLGEERDPVESQQSPLLFWFAEAKRNAQLPNHVALGRLVNFDESTAEVAWDFGKTKLKDEDVLELLAPGTDLRIKFRIPMFSKEYFEIDSAVREAKLAGKQAANFIVRFTRVEKDVAERLGQFLKDMRFLKDTLREETGR
;
A
#
# COMPACT_ATOMS: atom_id res chain seq x y z
N MET A 1 3.70 5.28 -32.89
CA MET A 1 3.24 4.89 -31.54
C MET A 1 1.92 5.57 -31.22
N ARG A 2 0.97 4.86 -30.61
CA ARG A 2 -0.27 5.41 -30.05
C ARG A 2 -0.21 5.29 -28.52
N ILE A 3 -0.55 6.38 -27.84
CA ILE A 3 -0.67 6.43 -26.38
C ILE A 3 -2.16 6.62 -26.08
N GLU A 4 -2.75 5.65 -25.40
CA GLU A 4 -4.08 5.79 -24.82
C GLU A 4 -3.92 6.02 -23.32
N LYS A 5 -4.70 6.95 -22.77
CA LYS A 5 -4.64 7.29 -21.35
C LYS A 5 -5.94 6.94 -20.66
N VAL A 6 -5.82 6.27 -19.52
CA VAL A 6 -6.90 6.06 -18.57
C VAL A 6 -6.51 6.78 -17.30
N THR A 7 -7.26 7.81 -16.93
CA THR A 7 -6.97 8.64 -15.75
C THR A 7 -7.99 8.40 -14.65
N THR A 8 -7.54 8.45 -13.42
CA THR A 8 -8.37 8.51 -12.21
C THR A 8 -8.08 9.81 -11.45
N GLU A 9 -8.61 9.97 -10.24
CA GLU A 9 -8.27 11.11 -9.39
C GLU A 9 -6.78 11.07 -8.95
N ASP A 10 -6.27 9.88 -8.67
CA ASP A 10 -4.97 9.72 -7.99
C ASP A 10 -3.84 9.18 -8.89
N TYR A 11 -4.17 8.48 -9.99
CA TYR A 11 -3.17 7.87 -10.87
C TYR A 11 -3.59 7.91 -12.34
N ALA A 12 -2.66 7.54 -13.22
CA ALA A 12 -2.93 7.35 -14.64
C ALA A 12 -2.26 6.09 -15.19
N ILE A 13 -2.90 5.48 -16.18
CA ILE A 13 -2.36 4.37 -16.96
C ILE A 13 -2.17 4.85 -18.40
N LEU A 14 -0.95 4.70 -18.90
CA LEU A 14 -0.57 4.97 -20.28
C LEU A 14 -0.42 3.65 -21.03
N HIS A 15 -1.36 3.34 -21.92
CA HIS A 15 -1.29 2.19 -22.82
C HIS A 15 -0.54 2.56 -24.09
N LEU A 16 0.69 2.05 -24.22
CA LEU A 16 1.53 2.27 -25.38
C LEU A 16 1.30 1.16 -26.41
N LYS A 17 1.06 1.55 -27.66
CA LYS A 17 0.86 0.64 -28.79
C LYS A 17 1.78 0.99 -29.97
N GLY A 18 2.48 -0.01 -30.50
CA GLY A 18 3.38 0.12 -31.66
C GLY A 18 4.86 0.08 -31.29
N GLU A 19 5.67 0.89 -31.95
CA GLU A 19 7.13 0.95 -31.73
C GLU A 19 7.47 2.16 -30.85
N PHE A 20 8.21 1.94 -29.78
CA PHE A 20 8.66 2.99 -28.87
C PHE A 20 10.12 3.33 -29.17
N ASP A 21 10.33 4.33 -30.02
CA ASP A 21 11.63 4.79 -30.47
C ASP A 21 11.89 6.26 -30.07
N ALA A 22 13.01 6.82 -30.55
CA ALA A 22 13.44 8.18 -30.26
C ALA A 22 12.48 9.26 -30.82
N ILE A 23 11.67 8.95 -31.84
CA ILE A 23 10.73 9.89 -32.46
C ILE A 23 9.54 10.13 -31.53
N PHE A 24 9.17 9.13 -30.73
CA PHE A 24 8.04 9.21 -29.81
C PHE A 24 8.39 9.66 -28.39
N PHE A 25 9.68 9.91 -28.12
CA PHE A 25 10.18 10.42 -26.85
C PHE A 25 9.53 11.76 -26.41
N PRO A 26 9.46 12.81 -27.27
CA PRO A 26 8.92 14.10 -26.83
C PRO A 26 7.46 13.97 -26.40
N ARG A 27 6.67 13.26 -27.20
CA ARG A 27 5.25 13.03 -26.92
C ARG A 27 5.02 12.22 -25.64
N PHE A 28 5.83 11.21 -25.36
CA PHE A 28 5.72 10.45 -24.11
C PHE A 28 6.01 11.32 -22.89
N ASN A 29 7.07 12.14 -22.94
CA ASN A 29 7.38 13.06 -21.84
C ASN A 29 6.30 14.13 -21.67
N GLU A 30 5.79 14.71 -22.75
CA GLU A 30 4.71 15.70 -22.68
C GLU A 30 3.47 15.12 -21.98
N GLU A 31 3.07 13.89 -22.29
CA GLU A 31 1.94 13.25 -21.61
C GLU A 31 2.23 13.01 -20.12
N VAL A 32 3.43 12.56 -19.76
CA VAL A 32 3.81 12.40 -18.35
C VAL A 32 3.85 13.75 -17.63
N GLU A 33 4.47 14.76 -18.22
CA GLU A 33 4.57 16.11 -17.65
C GLU A 33 3.17 16.73 -17.48
N SER A 34 2.25 16.52 -18.43
CA SER A 34 0.84 16.93 -18.29
C SER A 34 0.17 16.25 -17.11
N LEU A 35 0.35 14.93 -16.95
CA LEU A 35 -0.21 14.19 -15.82
C LEU A 35 0.32 14.70 -14.48
N LEU A 36 1.63 14.97 -14.40
CA LEU A 36 2.25 15.54 -13.21
C LEU A 36 1.74 16.95 -12.90
N ALA A 37 1.58 17.80 -13.92
CA ALA A 37 1.03 19.15 -13.77
C ALA A 37 -0.43 19.14 -13.30
N GLU A 38 -1.19 18.10 -13.67
CA GLU A 38 -2.55 17.85 -13.21
C GLU A 38 -2.61 17.18 -11.82
N GLY A 39 -1.48 17.02 -11.13
CA GLY A 39 -1.41 16.47 -9.77
C GLY A 39 -1.37 14.95 -9.69
N ARG A 40 -1.25 14.24 -10.81
CA ARG A 40 -1.18 12.77 -10.86
C ARG A 40 0.27 12.30 -10.92
N SER A 41 0.89 12.16 -9.75
CA SER A 41 2.28 11.73 -9.61
C SER A 41 2.49 10.22 -9.75
N TRP A 42 1.41 9.43 -9.79
CA TRP A 42 1.45 7.97 -9.90
C TRP A 42 1.07 7.49 -11.29
N VAL A 43 2.00 6.84 -11.98
CA VAL A 43 1.85 6.50 -13.40
C VAL A 43 2.16 5.02 -13.66
N VAL A 44 1.23 4.31 -14.31
CA VAL A 44 1.46 2.99 -14.88
C VAL A 44 1.73 3.12 -16.37
N VAL A 45 2.78 2.49 -16.88
CA VAL A 45 3.07 2.39 -18.31
C VAL A 45 2.84 0.96 -18.78
N ASN A 46 1.75 0.73 -19.51
CA ASN A 46 1.44 -0.57 -20.08
C ASN A 46 2.16 -0.74 -21.43
N LEU A 47 2.96 -1.80 -21.52
CA LEU A 47 3.81 -2.11 -22.67
C LEU A 47 3.33 -3.34 -23.47
N ARG A 48 2.08 -3.78 -23.29
CA ARG A 48 1.55 -5.03 -23.88
C ARG A 48 1.64 -5.07 -25.39
N PHE A 49 1.33 -3.94 -26.02
CA PHE A 49 1.30 -3.80 -27.46
C PHE A 49 2.51 -3.05 -28.01
N VAL A 50 3.56 -2.90 -27.20
CA VAL A 50 4.84 -2.35 -27.63
C VAL A 50 5.68 -3.48 -28.23
N ARG A 51 5.97 -3.37 -29.53
CA ARG A 51 6.64 -4.42 -30.31
C ARG A 51 8.15 -4.22 -30.40
N PHE A 52 8.60 -2.98 -30.16
CA PHE A 52 10.00 -2.59 -30.23
C PHE A 52 10.27 -1.45 -29.24
N ILE A 53 11.43 -1.49 -28.58
CA ILE A 53 11.91 -0.45 -27.68
C ILE A 53 13.43 -0.33 -27.81
N ASN A 54 13.96 0.90 -27.85
CA ASN A 54 15.39 1.18 -27.95
C ASN A 54 15.95 1.87 -26.69
N SER A 55 17.26 2.11 -26.65
CA SER A 55 17.94 2.75 -25.52
C SER A 55 17.42 4.16 -25.21
N THR A 56 17.05 4.93 -26.23
CA THR A 56 16.48 6.27 -26.06
C THR A 56 15.11 6.22 -25.37
N ALA A 57 14.25 5.29 -25.78
CA ALA A 57 12.95 5.07 -25.15
C ALA A 57 13.09 4.59 -23.70
N LEU A 58 14.05 3.71 -23.41
CA LEU A 58 14.35 3.30 -22.02
C LEU A 58 14.81 4.50 -21.17
N GLY A 59 15.67 5.36 -21.73
CA GLY A 59 16.07 6.61 -21.08
C GLY A 59 14.88 7.55 -20.80
N ALA A 60 13.89 7.57 -21.69
CA ALA A 60 12.64 8.31 -21.50
C ALA A 60 11.87 7.81 -20.28
N ILE A 61 11.70 6.49 -20.15
CA ILE A 61 10.98 5.88 -19.02
C ILE A 61 11.72 6.19 -17.70
N ILE A 62 13.06 6.15 -17.70
CA ILE A 62 13.87 6.52 -16.51
C ILE A 62 13.66 7.99 -16.15
N LYS A 63 13.68 8.89 -17.14
CA LYS A 63 13.45 10.32 -16.92
C LYS A 63 12.05 10.57 -16.35
N ALA A 64 11.03 9.94 -16.94
CA ALA A 64 9.66 10.02 -16.47
C ALA A 64 9.50 9.48 -15.04
N LYS A 65 10.15 8.36 -14.70
CA LYS A 65 10.18 7.85 -13.32
C LYS A 65 10.77 8.88 -12.35
N LYS A 66 11.93 9.45 -12.68
CA LYS A 66 12.55 10.48 -11.84
C LYS A 66 11.64 11.69 -11.63
N ALA A 67 10.93 12.13 -12.66
CA ALA A 67 9.98 13.23 -12.57
C ALA A 67 8.78 12.87 -11.66
N ALA A 68 8.20 11.68 -11.81
CA ALA A 68 7.14 11.16 -10.96
C ALA A 68 7.57 11.05 -9.49
N THR A 69 8.77 10.53 -9.24
CA THR A 69 9.33 10.45 -7.88
C THR A 69 9.61 11.83 -7.28
N ALA A 70 10.11 12.79 -8.06
CA ALA A 70 10.29 14.16 -7.60
C ALA A 70 8.95 14.84 -7.24
N ALA A 71 7.88 14.45 -7.92
CA ALA A 71 6.51 14.87 -7.65
C ALA A 71 5.82 14.05 -6.55
N LYS A 72 6.56 13.31 -5.70
CA LYS A 72 5.99 12.50 -4.62
C LYS A 72 5.03 11.44 -5.17
N GLY A 73 5.61 10.51 -5.93
CA GLY A 73 4.89 9.45 -6.62
C GLY A 73 5.83 8.41 -7.19
N ASP A 74 5.34 7.55 -8.08
CA ASP A 74 6.17 6.53 -8.73
C ASP A 74 5.67 6.25 -10.15
N LEU A 75 6.60 5.76 -10.99
CA LEU A 75 6.29 5.22 -12.31
C LEU A 75 6.66 3.74 -12.36
N VAL A 76 5.69 2.93 -12.76
CA VAL A 76 5.82 1.47 -12.86
C VAL A 76 5.42 0.97 -14.25
N ILE A 77 5.88 -0.22 -14.62
CA ILE A 77 5.56 -0.86 -15.90
C ILE A 77 4.58 -2.01 -15.66
N SER A 78 3.60 -2.15 -16.55
CA SER A 78 2.68 -3.29 -16.58
C SER A 78 2.70 -3.99 -17.94
N GLN A 79 2.42 -5.30 -17.92
CA GLN A 79 2.23 -6.14 -19.11
C GLN A 79 3.30 -5.95 -20.20
N PRO A 80 4.61 -5.99 -19.92
CA PRO A 80 5.59 -5.88 -20.99
C PRO A 80 5.40 -7.01 -22.01
N SER A 81 5.43 -6.68 -23.30
CA SER A 81 5.55 -7.70 -24.34
C SER A 81 6.80 -8.57 -24.11
N ALA A 82 6.83 -9.78 -24.67
CA ALA A 82 7.97 -10.69 -24.48
C ALA A 82 9.30 -10.04 -24.88
N PHE A 83 9.31 -9.26 -25.98
CA PHE A 83 10.47 -8.50 -26.42
C PHE A 83 10.86 -7.41 -25.41
N CYS A 84 9.90 -6.60 -24.96
CA CYS A 84 10.17 -5.56 -23.97
C CYS A 84 10.67 -6.14 -22.65
N LYS A 85 10.10 -7.26 -22.19
CA LYS A 85 10.52 -7.94 -20.96
C LYS A 85 11.97 -8.41 -21.04
N ASP A 86 12.36 -9.04 -22.14
CA ASP A 86 13.74 -9.49 -22.38
C ASP A 86 14.73 -8.32 -22.43
N VAL A 87 14.36 -7.23 -23.12
CA VAL A 87 15.20 -6.01 -23.16
C VAL A 87 15.35 -5.41 -21.76
N LEU A 88 14.26 -5.24 -21.01
CA LEU A 88 14.28 -4.68 -19.65
C LEU A 88 15.18 -5.48 -18.71
N GLN A 89 15.14 -6.81 -18.78
CA GLN A 89 15.99 -7.69 -17.98
C GLN A 89 17.46 -7.62 -18.39
N LYS A 90 17.75 -7.62 -19.70
CA LYS A 90 19.13 -7.52 -20.21
C LYS A 90 19.81 -6.21 -19.81
N VAL A 91 19.06 -5.10 -19.79
CA VAL A 91 19.60 -3.80 -19.36
C VAL A 91 19.53 -3.59 -17.85
N GLY A 92 18.95 -4.53 -17.08
CA GLY A 92 18.78 -4.44 -15.64
C GLY A 92 17.80 -3.35 -15.19
N LEU A 93 16.91 -2.90 -16.08
CA LEU A 93 15.96 -1.83 -15.78
C LEU A 93 14.85 -2.29 -14.84
N ASP A 94 14.59 -3.59 -14.78
CA ASP A 94 13.71 -4.27 -13.83
C ASP A 94 14.14 -4.09 -12.35
N LYS A 95 15.41 -3.74 -12.09
CA LYS A 95 15.91 -3.40 -10.75
C LYS A 95 15.61 -1.96 -10.34
N ILE A 96 15.36 -1.08 -11.30
CA ILE A 96 15.14 0.36 -11.09
C ILE A 96 13.64 0.68 -11.20
N ILE A 97 12.95 0.01 -12.11
CA ILE A 97 11.53 0.19 -12.40
C ILE A 97 10.81 -1.10 -12.07
N LYS A 98 9.78 -1.00 -11.22
CA LYS A 98 8.96 -2.16 -10.90
C LYS A 98 8.15 -2.56 -12.13
N VAL A 99 8.20 -3.84 -12.46
CA VAL A 99 7.52 -4.43 -13.60
C VAL A 99 6.49 -5.43 -13.09
N PHE A 100 5.25 -5.30 -13.54
CA PHE A 100 4.13 -6.14 -13.15
C PHE A 100 3.56 -6.91 -14.34
N GLU A 101 2.94 -8.05 -14.05
CA GLU A 101 2.40 -8.94 -15.08
C GLU A 101 1.09 -8.46 -15.69
N ASP A 102 0.33 -7.63 -14.96
CA ASP A 102 -0.93 -7.03 -15.40
C ASP A 102 -1.12 -5.59 -14.89
N ASP A 103 -2.14 -4.90 -15.42
CA ASP A 103 -2.46 -3.53 -15.01
C ASP A 103 -3.05 -3.53 -13.60
N GLU A 104 -3.83 -4.53 -13.24
CA GLU A 104 -4.49 -4.66 -11.95
C GLU A 104 -3.50 -4.72 -10.77
N VAL A 105 -2.41 -5.49 -10.92
CA VAL A 105 -1.33 -5.62 -9.93
C VAL A 105 -0.49 -4.35 -9.88
N ALA A 106 -0.23 -3.71 -11.02
CA ALA A 106 0.47 -2.43 -11.06
C ALA A 106 -0.33 -1.32 -10.36
N VAL A 107 -1.64 -1.26 -10.60
CA VAL A 107 -2.56 -0.35 -9.94
C VAL A 107 -2.67 -0.67 -8.46
N ALA A 108 -2.76 -1.95 -8.06
CA ALA A 108 -2.77 -2.34 -6.65
C ALA A 108 -1.48 -1.91 -5.92
N HIS A 109 -0.33 -1.99 -6.60
CA HIS A 109 0.93 -1.47 -6.08
C HIS A 109 0.89 0.04 -5.89
N ILE A 110 0.42 0.78 -6.90
CA ILE A 110 0.27 2.24 -6.84
C ILE A 110 -0.69 2.64 -5.72
N LEU A 111 -1.89 2.05 -5.66
CA LEU A 111 -2.90 2.35 -4.64
C LEU A 111 -2.40 2.07 -3.22
N LYS A 112 -1.55 1.05 -3.05
CA LYS A 112 -0.90 0.78 -1.77
C LYS A 112 0.01 1.94 -1.34
N ASN A 113 0.78 2.52 -2.26
CA ASN A 113 1.76 3.55 -1.94
C ASN A 113 1.20 4.98 -2.04
N LEU A 114 0.12 5.20 -2.81
CA LEU A 114 -0.68 6.44 -2.81
C LEU A 114 -1.22 6.77 -1.41
N GLY A 115 -1.54 5.73 -0.64
CA GLY A 115 -1.93 5.85 0.76
C GLY A 115 -0.80 6.22 1.72
N GLU A 116 0.46 6.28 1.26
CA GLU A 116 1.63 6.55 2.11
C GLU A 116 2.04 8.05 2.15
N GLU A 117 1.47 8.94 1.31
CA GLU A 117 1.84 10.38 1.23
C GLU A 117 0.72 11.39 1.60
N ARG A 118 -0.13 11.06 2.58
CA ARG A 118 -0.83 12.09 3.37
C ARG A 118 -0.30 12.07 4.80
N ASP A 119 0.35 13.18 5.17
CA ASP A 119 0.90 13.59 6.48
C ASP A 119 1.96 12.71 7.19
N PRO A 120 3.17 13.24 7.49
CA PRO A 120 4.27 12.51 8.15
C PRO A 120 4.01 12.07 9.60
N VAL A 121 2.82 12.32 10.16
CA VAL A 121 2.49 12.04 11.56
C VAL A 121 1.43 10.95 11.72
N GLU A 122 0.78 10.50 10.62
CA GLU A 122 -0.37 9.56 10.69
C GLU A 122 -0.26 8.27 9.85
N SER A 123 0.78 8.07 9.04
CA SER A 123 0.88 6.93 8.12
C SER A 123 1.78 5.77 8.62
N GLN A 124 1.66 5.39 9.90
CA GLN A 124 2.18 4.11 10.42
C GLN A 124 1.16 2.97 10.35
N GLN A 125 0.39 2.86 9.26
CA GLN A 125 -0.58 1.77 9.14
C GLN A 125 0.08 0.44 8.79
N SER A 126 0.63 -0.22 9.81
CA SER A 126 1.26 -1.52 9.69
C SER A 126 0.22 -2.60 9.35
N PRO A 127 0.50 -3.53 8.42
CA PRO A 127 -0.43 -4.61 8.12
C PRO A 127 -0.62 -5.48 9.37
N LEU A 128 -1.89 -5.72 9.70
CA LEU A 128 -2.30 -6.49 10.87
C LEU A 128 -3.19 -7.63 10.41
N LEU A 129 -2.79 -8.86 10.70
CA LEU A 129 -3.64 -10.03 10.56
C LEU A 129 -4.44 -10.20 11.84
N PHE A 130 -5.70 -10.60 11.73
CA PHE A 130 -6.47 -11.02 12.88
C PHE A 130 -7.37 -12.21 12.59
N TRP A 131 -7.65 -12.98 13.63
CA TRP A 131 -8.57 -14.11 13.60
C TRP A 131 -9.25 -14.23 14.96
N PHE A 132 -10.50 -14.64 14.95
CA PHE A 132 -11.31 -14.81 16.14
C PHE A 132 -10.90 -16.08 16.90
N ALA A 133 -11.11 -16.10 18.22
CA ALA A 133 -10.97 -17.32 19.00
C ALA A 133 -12.01 -18.39 18.57
N GLU A 134 -13.19 -17.94 18.16
CA GLU A 134 -14.27 -18.81 17.68
C GLU A 134 -14.09 -19.22 16.21
N ALA A 135 -13.87 -20.51 15.96
CA ALA A 135 -13.69 -21.04 14.60
C ALA A 135 -14.87 -20.77 13.65
N LYS A 136 -16.10 -20.68 14.17
CA LYS A 136 -17.30 -20.35 13.38
C LYS A 136 -17.24 -18.94 12.78
N ARG A 137 -16.69 -17.98 13.52
CA ARG A 137 -16.49 -16.60 13.04
C ARG A 137 -15.42 -16.57 11.95
N ASN A 138 -14.33 -17.33 12.15
CA ASN A 138 -13.26 -17.46 11.15
C ASN A 138 -13.74 -18.11 9.84
N ALA A 139 -14.72 -19.01 9.88
CA ALA A 139 -15.29 -19.61 8.66
C ALA A 139 -15.94 -18.59 7.71
N GLN A 140 -16.28 -17.40 8.22
CA GLN A 140 -16.84 -16.31 7.42
C GLN A 140 -15.75 -15.44 6.76
N LEU A 141 -14.49 -15.60 7.18
CA LEU A 141 -13.34 -14.88 6.65
C LEU A 141 -12.66 -15.66 5.51
N PRO A 142 -12.15 -14.99 4.47
CA PRO A 142 -11.29 -15.64 3.48
C PRO A 142 -10.08 -16.30 4.15
N ASN A 143 -9.83 -17.59 3.89
CA ASN A 143 -8.72 -18.35 4.49
C ASN A 143 -8.69 -18.34 6.03
N HIS A 144 -9.83 -18.13 6.69
CA HIS A 144 -9.95 -18.11 8.16
C HIS A 144 -9.21 -16.98 8.89
N VAL A 145 -8.69 -15.99 8.14
CA VAL A 145 -7.92 -14.86 8.68
C VAL A 145 -8.29 -13.59 7.95
N ALA A 146 -8.44 -12.48 8.68
CA ALA A 146 -8.68 -11.16 8.10
C ALA A 146 -7.39 -10.33 8.08
N LEU A 147 -7.27 -9.49 7.04
CA LEU A 147 -6.18 -8.53 6.90
C LEU A 147 -6.73 -7.13 7.15
N GLY A 148 -6.33 -6.54 8.27
CA GLY A 148 -6.55 -5.14 8.61
C GLY A 148 -5.26 -4.32 8.56
N ARG A 149 -5.37 -3.10 9.06
CA ARG A 149 -4.30 -2.11 9.22
C ARG A 149 -4.31 -1.61 10.65
N LEU A 150 -3.16 -1.62 11.30
CA LEU A 150 -2.99 -1.03 12.62
C LEU A 150 -3.00 0.50 12.50
N VAL A 151 -4.07 1.16 12.92
CA VAL A 151 -4.22 2.62 12.87
C VAL A 151 -3.40 3.27 13.98
N ASN A 152 -3.53 2.73 15.19
CA ASN A 152 -2.84 3.23 16.37
C ASN A 152 -2.68 2.08 17.36
N PHE A 153 -1.75 2.22 18.31
CA PHE A 153 -1.67 1.32 19.45
C PHE A 153 -0.99 2.00 20.63
N ASP A 154 -1.30 1.48 21.81
CA ASP A 154 -0.70 1.87 23.08
C ASP A 154 -0.31 0.62 23.89
N GLU A 155 -0.05 0.80 25.19
CA GLU A 155 0.37 -0.27 26.10
C GLU A 155 -0.70 -1.35 26.32
N SER A 156 -1.97 -1.05 26.00
CA SER A 156 -3.13 -1.85 26.36
C SER A 156 -4.16 -2.03 25.24
N THR A 157 -4.12 -1.20 24.20
CA THR A 157 -5.08 -1.25 23.10
C THR A 157 -4.41 -1.10 21.73
N ALA A 158 -5.10 -1.59 20.71
CA ALA A 158 -4.80 -1.36 19.31
C ALA A 158 -6.06 -0.94 18.58
N GLU A 159 -5.96 0.09 17.74
CA GLU A 159 -7.01 0.49 16.80
C GLU A 159 -6.70 -0.13 15.44
N VAL A 160 -7.70 -0.78 14.86
CA VAL A 160 -7.58 -1.54 13.62
C VAL A 160 -8.60 -1.02 12.62
N ALA A 161 -8.13 -0.66 11.43
CA ALA A 161 -8.98 -0.42 10.28
C ALA A 161 -9.03 -1.69 9.43
N TRP A 162 -10.22 -2.09 9.02
CA TRP A 162 -10.43 -3.28 8.21
C TRP A 162 -11.32 -2.96 7.01
N ASP A 163 -10.77 -3.19 5.83
CA ASP A 163 -11.52 -3.24 4.58
C ASP A 163 -12.01 -4.68 4.37
N PHE A 164 -13.33 -4.85 4.45
CA PHE A 164 -13.99 -6.13 4.26
C PHE A 164 -14.66 -6.25 2.89
N GLY A 165 -14.41 -5.33 1.94
CA GLY A 165 -15.02 -5.34 0.62
C GLY A 165 -14.66 -6.55 -0.24
N LYS A 166 -13.57 -7.25 0.10
CA LYS A 166 -13.18 -8.53 -0.53
C LYS A 166 -13.87 -9.75 0.10
N THR A 167 -14.66 -9.55 1.15
CA THR A 167 -15.45 -10.60 1.80
C THR A 167 -16.88 -10.60 1.28
N LYS A 168 -17.66 -11.64 1.62
CA LYS A 168 -19.10 -11.69 1.34
C LYS A 168 -19.93 -11.04 2.46
N LEU A 169 -19.27 -10.42 3.45
CA LEU A 169 -19.90 -9.86 4.63
C LEU A 169 -20.58 -8.54 4.31
N LYS A 170 -21.75 -8.34 4.90
CA LYS A 170 -22.44 -7.06 4.93
C LYS A 170 -22.06 -6.31 6.21
N ASP A 171 -22.36 -5.01 6.21
CA ASP A 171 -22.12 -4.13 7.34
C ASP A 171 -22.69 -4.68 8.67
N GLU A 172 -23.88 -5.29 8.64
CA GLU A 172 -24.51 -5.93 9.81
C GLU A 172 -23.72 -7.15 10.31
N ASP A 173 -23.28 -8.03 9.39
CA ASP A 173 -22.50 -9.22 9.73
C ASP A 173 -21.16 -8.82 10.37
N VAL A 174 -20.56 -7.72 9.91
CA VAL A 174 -19.30 -7.20 10.46
C VAL A 174 -19.46 -6.68 11.88
N LEU A 175 -20.54 -5.96 12.17
CA LEU A 175 -20.82 -5.48 13.52
C LEU A 175 -21.11 -6.64 14.48
N GLU A 176 -21.76 -7.70 14.02
CA GLU A 176 -21.96 -8.92 14.82
C GLU A 176 -20.65 -9.66 15.06
N LEU A 177 -19.81 -9.79 14.02
CA LEU A 177 -18.48 -10.39 14.12
C LEU A 177 -17.57 -9.63 15.09
N LEU A 178 -17.66 -8.30 15.13
CA LEU A 178 -16.89 -7.40 15.98
C LEU A 178 -17.67 -6.91 17.20
N ALA A 179 -18.65 -7.67 17.68
CA ALA A 179 -19.39 -7.31 18.89
C ALA A 179 -18.43 -7.11 20.09
N PRO A 180 -18.62 -6.08 20.93
CA PRO A 180 -17.80 -5.86 22.11
C PRO A 180 -17.69 -7.11 22.99
N GLY A 181 -16.49 -7.41 23.46
CA GLY A 181 -16.15 -8.62 24.21
C GLY A 181 -15.78 -9.83 23.34
N THR A 182 -15.86 -9.74 22.01
CA THR A 182 -15.43 -10.83 21.13
C THR A 182 -13.91 -11.01 21.21
N ASP A 183 -13.48 -12.21 21.57
CA ASP A 183 -12.05 -12.56 21.62
C ASP A 183 -11.48 -12.80 20.22
N LEU A 184 -10.34 -12.18 19.97
CA LEU A 184 -9.56 -12.35 18.75
C LEU A 184 -8.07 -12.26 19.04
N ARG A 185 -7.28 -12.75 18.10
CA ARG A 185 -5.84 -12.59 18.13
C ARG A 185 -5.41 -11.67 17.01
N ILE A 186 -4.51 -10.75 17.33
CA ILE A 186 -3.90 -9.86 16.35
C ILE A 186 -2.44 -10.25 16.13
N LYS A 187 -1.97 -10.13 14.89
CA LYS A 187 -0.59 -10.35 14.50
C LYS A 187 -0.12 -9.25 13.56
N PHE A 188 0.88 -8.49 13.97
CA PHE A 188 1.40 -7.36 13.19
C PHE A 188 2.91 -7.26 13.32
N ARG A 189 3.54 -6.53 12.40
CA ARG A 189 4.97 -6.20 12.45
C ARG A 189 5.14 -4.70 12.27
N ILE A 190 6.19 -4.13 12.86
CA ILE A 190 6.50 -2.70 12.70
C ILE A 190 7.78 -2.58 11.85
N PRO A 191 7.66 -2.28 10.54
CA PRO A 191 8.74 -2.44 9.57
C PRO A 191 10.01 -1.62 9.84
N MET A 192 9.89 -0.48 10.53
CA MET A 192 11.03 0.41 10.80
C MET A 192 11.93 -0.07 11.94
N PHE A 193 11.46 -0.97 12.82
CA PHE A 193 12.17 -1.26 14.09
C PHE A 193 12.42 -2.75 14.34
N SER A 194 11.61 -3.66 13.79
CA SER A 194 11.85 -5.10 13.91
C SER A 194 11.35 -5.88 12.70
N LYS A 195 12.05 -6.98 12.38
CA LYS A 195 11.60 -7.98 11.40
C LYS A 195 10.62 -8.99 12.00
N GLU A 196 10.43 -8.97 13.31
CA GLU A 196 9.61 -9.94 14.04
C GLU A 196 8.15 -9.51 14.14
N TYR A 197 7.26 -10.49 14.24
CA TYR A 197 5.83 -10.27 14.44
C TYR A 197 5.52 -10.24 15.92
N PHE A 198 4.67 -9.28 16.31
CA PHE A 198 3.95 -9.31 17.57
C PHE A 198 2.66 -10.10 17.38
N GLU A 199 2.36 -11.03 18.28
CA GLU A 199 1.13 -11.81 18.31
C GLU A 199 0.51 -11.66 19.70
N ILE A 200 -0.71 -11.13 19.78
CA ILE A 200 -1.33 -10.70 21.03
C ILE A 200 -2.79 -11.16 21.09
N ASP A 201 -3.15 -11.84 22.18
CA ASP A 201 -4.55 -12.15 22.49
C ASP A 201 -5.27 -10.87 22.93
N SER A 202 -6.42 -10.62 22.33
CA SER A 202 -7.17 -9.37 22.49
C SER A 202 -8.67 -9.61 22.51
N ALA A 203 -9.43 -8.62 22.95
CA ALA A 203 -10.88 -8.61 22.88
C ALA A 203 -11.37 -7.30 22.26
N VAL A 204 -12.39 -7.36 21.41
CA VAL A 204 -12.99 -6.14 20.84
C VAL A 204 -13.57 -5.30 21.97
N ARG A 205 -13.17 -4.03 22.02
CA ARG A 205 -13.72 -3.03 22.93
C ARG A 205 -14.87 -2.28 22.28
N GLU A 206 -14.68 -1.86 21.03
CA GLU A 206 -15.63 -1.07 20.27
C GLU A 206 -15.39 -1.31 18.78
N ALA A 207 -16.44 -1.27 17.97
CA ALA A 207 -16.36 -1.35 16.52
C ALA A 207 -17.38 -0.40 15.89
N LYS A 208 -16.99 0.25 14.79
CA LYS A 208 -17.83 1.15 14.00
C LYS A 208 -17.56 0.96 12.52
N LEU A 209 -18.58 1.19 11.69
CA LEU A 209 -18.41 1.25 10.25
C LEU A 209 -17.68 2.53 9.86
N ALA A 210 -16.83 2.44 8.86
CA ALA A 210 -15.94 3.49 8.40
C ALA A 210 -16.04 3.62 6.87
N GLY A 211 -17.20 4.09 6.39
CA GLY A 211 -17.47 4.19 4.95
C GLY A 211 -17.96 2.88 4.35
N LYS A 212 -17.82 2.73 3.02
CA LYS A 212 -18.37 1.58 2.29
C LYS A 212 -17.49 0.35 2.47
N GLN A 213 -18.04 -0.72 3.05
CA GLN A 213 -17.34 -2.00 3.28
C GLN A 213 -16.04 -1.87 4.08
N ALA A 214 -16.00 -0.93 5.02
CA ALA A 214 -14.87 -0.73 5.92
C ALA A 214 -15.36 -0.54 7.35
N ALA A 215 -14.56 -0.99 8.31
CA ALA A 215 -14.83 -0.88 9.74
C ALA A 215 -13.57 -0.51 10.50
N ASN A 216 -13.72 0.32 11.53
CA ASN A 216 -12.68 0.59 12.51
C ASN A 216 -13.09 -0.01 13.84
N PHE A 217 -12.18 -0.73 14.48
CA PHE A 217 -12.44 -1.32 15.78
C PHE A 217 -11.22 -1.22 16.69
N ILE A 218 -11.49 -1.08 17.97
CA ILE A 218 -10.48 -1.01 19.02
C ILE A 218 -10.48 -2.36 19.72
N VAL A 219 -9.30 -2.93 19.91
CA VAL A 219 -9.10 -4.14 20.69
C VAL A 219 -8.30 -3.83 21.93
N ARG A 220 -8.65 -4.46 23.05
CA ARG A 220 -7.88 -4.42 24.29
C ARG A 220 -7.06 -5.70 24.39
N PHE A 221 -5.78 -5.58 24.71
CA PHE A 221 -4.91 -6.74 24.97
C PHE A 221 -5.38 -7.45 26.24
N THR A 222 -5.67 -8.74 26.12
CA THR A 222 -6.12 -9.59 27.24
C THR A 222 -4.97 -10.41 27.80
N ARG A 223 -4.04 -10.83 26.93
CA ARG A 223 -2.82 -11.53 27.33
C ARG A 223 -1.66 -11.12 26.44
N VAL A 224 -0.64 -10.52 27.06
CA VAL A 224 0.62 -10.15 26.42
C VAL A 224 1.72 -10.98 27.07
N GLU A 225 2.48 -11.73 26.27
CA GLU A 225 3.64 -12.46 26.79
C GLU A 225 4.71 -11.49 27.29
N LYS A 226 5.46 -11.88 28.33
CA LYS A 226 6.43 -10.98 28.98
C LYS A 226 7.44 -10.37 28.00
N ASP A 227 7.98 -11.20 27.10
CA ASP A 227 8.92 -10.76 26.05
C ASP A 227 8.25 -9.83 25.01
N VAL A 228 6.98 -10.06 24.69
CA VAL A 228 6.20 -9.17 23.82
C VAL A 228 5.96 -7.82 24.53
N ALA A 229 5.61 -7.85 25.81
CA ALA A 229 5.37 -6.65 26.61
C ALA A 229 6.63 -5.79 26.78
N GLU A 230 7.78 -6.41 27.03
CA GLU A 230 9.08 -5.71 27.13
C GLU A 230 9.44 -5.03 25.81
N ARG A 231 9.30 -5.73 24.68
CA ARG A 231 9.55 -5.17 23.33
C ARG A 231 8.57 -4.06 22.96
N LEU A 232 7.28 -4.24 23.25
CA LEU A 232 6.25 -3.24 22.99
C LEU A 232 6.43 -1.99 23.87
N GLY A 233 6.77 -2.18 25.14
CA GLY A 233 7.05 -1.09 26.07
C GLY A 233 8.29 -0.29 25.71
N GLN A 234 9.38 -0.96 25.28
CA GLN A 234 10.57 -0.27 24.77
C GLN A 234 10.24 0.56 23.52
N PHE A 235 9.47 -0.01 22.59
CA PHE A 235 9.03 0.69 21.38
C PHE A 235 8.23 1.97 21.69
N LEU A 236 7.24 1.88 22.58
CA LEU A 236 6.39 3.02 22.92
C LEU A 236 7.19 4.16 23.56
N LYS A 237 8.24 3.84 24.31
CA LYS A 237 9.18 4.82 24.87
C LYS A 237 9.99 5.51 23.77
N ASP A 238 10.56 4.74 22.84
CA ASP A 238 11.38 5.27 21.74
C ASP A 238 10.56 6.17 20.81
N MET A 239 9.30 5.82 20.55
CA MET A 239 8.37 6.66 19.78
C MET A 239 8.00 7.97 20.48
N ARG A 240 7.76 7.95 21.80
CA ARG A 240 7.48 9.18 22.56
C ARG A 240 8.67 10.13 22.46
N PHE A 241 9.88 9.62 22.65
CA PHE A 241 11.11 10.41 22.50
C PHE A 241 11.21 11.06 21.12
N LEU A 242 11.01 10.31 20.04
CA LEU A 242 11.06 10.85 18.67
C LEU A 242 9.99 11.92 18.40
N LYS A 243 8.76 11.70 18.87
CA LYS A 243 7.67 12.68 18.73
C LYS A 243 7.95 13.97 19.49
N ASP A 244 8.58 13.88 20.67
CA ASP A 244 8.96 15.03 21.47
C ASP A 244 10.08 15.82 20.79
N THR A 245 11.11 15.15 20.24
CA THR A 245 12.21 15.82 19.51
C THR A 245 11.72 16.51 18.23
N LEU A 246 10.85 15.88 17.44
CA LEU A 246 10.29 16.49 16.22
C LEU A 246 9.41 17.71 16.53
N ARG A 247 8.70 17.72 17.66
CA ARG A 247 7.92 18.89 18.09
C ARG A 247 8.80 20.07 18.49
N GLU A 248 9.99 19.81 19.05
CA GLU A 248 10.96 20.86 19.38
C GLU A 248 11.64 21.44 18.12
N GLU A 249 11.90 20.64 17.08
CA GLU A 249 12.55 21.08 15.85
C GLU A 249 11.62 21.78 14.85
N THR A 250 10.32 21.43 14.82
CA THR A 250 9.34 22.03 13.90
C THR A 250 8.72 23.32 14.45
N GLY A 251 9.14 23.78 15.64
CA GLY A 251 8.68 24.98 16.31
C GLY A 251 9.38 26.28 15.87
N ARG A 252 9.57 26.50 14.56
CA ARG A 252 10.01 27.78 13.99
C ARG A 252 9.27 28.11 12.70
#